data_AF-A0A9D1JN43-F1
#
_entry.id   AF-A0A9D1JN43-F1
#
_cell.length_a   1.000
_cell.length_b   1.000
_cell.length_c   1.000
_cell.angle_alpha   90.00
_cell.angle_beta   90.00
_cell.angle_gamma   90.00
#
_symmetry.space_group_name_H-M   'P 1'
#
loop_
_entity.id
_entity.type
_entity.pdbx_description
1 polymer ?
#
loop_
_entity_poly.entity_id
_entity_poly.type
_entity_poly.pdbx_seq_one_letter_code
_entity_poly.pdbx_strand_id
1 'polypeptide(L)'
;MKKNLFIICTGLIFASAFGCAQAAMQNIPPEVQAMLLDRASAQAKLYKPTWQKLYTCTPSKTDDGSLIIYGRSQDKQCHFKYSKFDCHLPSNIVKQYASAGIKNLDEISNGNFAANTEENDFMDKIHNTPEYCTIK
;
A
#
# COMPACT_ATOMS: atom_id res chain seq x y z
N MET A 1 26.41 -34.05 -9.55
CA MET A 1 25.29 -33.36 -8.88
C MET A 1 25.39 -31.87 -9.14
N LYS A 2 24.46 -31.27 -9.89
CA LYS A 2 24.14 -29.84 -9.89
C LYS A 2 22.74 -29.72 -10.52
N LYS A 3 21.71 -29.65 -9.67
CA LYS A 3 20.33 -29.40 -10.09
C LYS A 3 20.17 -27.89 -10.26
N ASN A 4 19.68 -27.49 -11.42
CA ASN A 4 19.23 -26.14 -11.74
C ASN A 4 18.16 -25.71 -10.74
N LEU A 5 18.36 -24.57 -10.09
CA LEU A 5 17.30 -23.89 -9.35
C LEU A 5 16.79 -22.74 -10.23
N PHE A 6 15.77 -23.04 -11.02
CA PHE A 6 14.87 -22.02 -11.56
C PHE A 6 14.15 -21.40 -10.37
N ILE A 7 14.38 -20.11 -10.09
CA ILE A 7 13.45 -19.32 -9.28
C ILE A 7 12.95 -18.18 -10.14
N ILE A 8 11.68 -18.36 -10.48
CA ILE A 8 10.79 -17.44 -11.17
C ILE A 8 10.51 -16.26 -10.23
N CYS A 9 10.98 -15.07 -10.58
CA CYS A 9 10.51 -13.82 -9.95
C CYS A 9 9.37 -13.22 -10.80
N THR A 10 8.23 -13.91 -10.85
CA THR A 10 6.94 -13.25 -11.03
C THR A 10 6.36 -13.02 -9.64
N GLY A 11 6.17 -11.76 -9.26
CA GLY A 11 5.54 -11.47 -8.00
C GLY A 11 5.64 -10.00 -7.65
N LEU A 12 4.53 -9.30 -7.86
CA LEU A 12 4.29 -7.99 -7.29
C LEU A 12 4.75 -7.93 -5.83
N ILE A 13 5.33 -6.79 -5.51
CA ILE A 13 5.79 -6.35 -4.19
C ILE A 13 4.64 -6.51 -3.19
N PHE A 14 4.64 -7.63 -2.46
CA PHE A 14 3.96 -7.79 -1.19
C PHE A 14 5.04 -7.87 -0.12
N ALA A 15 5.32 -6.73 0.52
CA ALA A 15 6.08 -6.72 1.75
C ALA A 15 5.17 -7.19 2.90
N SER A 16 5.28 -8.47 3.23
CA SER A 16 4.90 -8.98 4.55
C SER A 16 5.83 -10.13 4.90
N ALA A 17 6.28 -10.13 6.17
CA ALA A 17 7.13 -11.10 6.84
C ALA A 17 8.63 -10.77 6.91
N PHE A 18 8.99 -10.19 8.07
CA PHE A 18 10.12 -10.57 8.95
C PHE A 18 11.42 -11.10 8.31
N GLY A 19 12.51 -10.36 8.53
CA GLY A 19 13.84 -10.95 8.77
C GLY A 19 14.79 -11.14 7.58
N CYS A 20 14.35 -10.98 6.33
CA CYS A 20 15.23 -11.21 5.16
C CYS A 20 15.48 -9.96 4.27
N ALA A 21 14.96 -8.78 4.62
CA ALA A 21 15.11 -7.59 3.77
C ALA A 21 16.51 -6.94 3.85
N GLN A 22 17.28 -7.17 4.92
CA GLN A 22 18.58 -6.49 5.09
C GLN A 22 19.71 -7.10 4.24
N ALA A 23 19.60 -8.35 3.80
CA ALA A 23 20.66 -8.98 2.99
C ALA A 23 20.56 -8.64 1.49
N ALA A 24 19.42 -8.14 1.00
CA ALA A 24 19.20 -7.87 -0.42
C ALA A 24 19.49 -6.42 -0.86
N MET A 25 19.64 -5.48 0.08
CA MET A 25 19.90 -4.06 -0.23
C MET A 25 21.38 -3.70 -0.36
N GLN A 26 22.32 -4.57 0.01
CA GLN A 26 23.74 -4.19 0.11
C GLN A 26 24.50 -4.10 -1.23
N ASN A 27 23.88 -4.39 -2.38
CA ASN A 27 24.55 -4.36 -3.69
C ASN A 27 23.68 -3.76 -4.82
N ILE A 28 22.77 -2.82 -4.51
CA ILE A 28 22.04 -2.11 -5.56
C ILE A 28 22.94 -0.96 -6.06
N PRO A 29 23.28 -0.89 -7.36
CA PRO A 29 24.03 0.23 -7.91
C PRO A 29 23.33 1.57 -7.61
N PRO A 30 24.04 2.65 -7.26
CA PRO A 30 23.44 3.94 -6.92
C PRO A 30 22.49 4.48 -8.00
N GLU A 31 22.80 4.21 -9.27
CA GLU A 31 21.96 4.52 -10.43
C GLU A 31 20.62 3.76 -10.42
N VAL A 32 20.62 2.48 -10.06
CA VAL A 32 19.40 1.68 -9.90
C VAL A 32 18.59 2.17 -8.71
N GLN A 33 19.26 2.57 -7.62
CA GLN A 33 18.60 3.17 -6.47
C GLN A 33 17.90 4.48 -6.87
N ALA A 34 18.58 5.41 -7.55
CA ALA A 34 18.00 6.66 -8.03
C ALA A 34 16.78 6.42 -8.93
N MET A 35 16.86 5.47 -9.87
CA MET A 35 15.74 5.09 -10.73
C MET A 35 14.53 4.54 -9.96
N LEU A 36 14.77 3.76 -8.90
CA LEU A 36 13.69 3.23 -8.05
C LEU A 36 13.03 4.35 -7.24
N LEU A 37 13.82 5.28 -6.71
CA LEU A 37 13.31 6.45 -5.97
C LEU A 37 12.43 7.31 -6.88
N ASP A 38 12.91 7.66 -8.08
CA ASP A 38 12.16 8.47 -9.04
C ASP A 38 10.82 7.82 -9.43
N ARG A 39 10.83 6.51 -9.70
CA ARG A 39 9.62 5.76 -10.02
C ARG A 39 8.63 5.74 -8.85
N ALA A 40 9.11 5.52 -7.63
CA ALA A 40 8.26 5.50 -6.46
C ALA A 40 7.67 6.88 -6.15
N SER A 41 8.45 7.96 -6.27
CA SER A 41 7.95 9.32 -6.11
C SER A 41 6.91 9.69 -7.18
N ALA A 42 7.10 9.26 -8.43
CA ALA A 42 6.11 9.46 -9.50
C ALA A 42 4.82 8.68 -9.23
N GLN A 43 4.94 7.42 -8.80
CA GLN A 43 3.78 6.59 -8.46
C GLN A 43 3.00 7.15 -7.26
N ALA A 44 3.69 7.66 -6.24
CA ALA A 44 3.05 8.25 -5.07
C ALA A 44 2.18 9.47 -5.44
N LYS A 45 2.66 10.32 -6.36
CA LYS A 45 1.90 11.46 -6.90
C LYS A 45 0.64 11.01 -7.64
N LEU A 46 0.70 9.91 -8.38
CA LEU A 46 -0.45 9.35 -9.09
C LEU A 46 -1.49 8.74 -8.14
N TYR A 47 -1.05 8.18 -7.02
CA TYR A 47 -1.94 7.53 -6.06
C TYR A 47 -2.63 8.51 -5.12
N LYS A 48 -1.98 9.62 -4.77
CA LYS A 48 -2.46 10.61 -3.78
C LYS A 48 -3.91 11.07 -4.02
N PRO A 49 -4.36 11.39 -5.24
CA PRO A 49 -5.76 11.80 -5.47
C PRO A 49 -6.78 10.74 -5.07
N THR A 50 -6.53 9.46 -5.34
CA THR A 50 -7.44 8.36 -4.97
C THR A 50 -7.46 8.17 -3.46
N TRP A 51 -6.32 8.31 -2.78
CA TRP A 51 -6.26 8.28 -1.32
C TRP A 51 -7.00 9.46 -0.66
N GLN A 52 -6.99 10.65 -1.29
CA GLN A 52 -7.82 11.77 -0.85
C GLN A 52 -9.32 11.45 -0.99
N LYS A 53 -9.72 10.68 -2.01
CA LYS A 53 -11.11 10.19 -2.14
C LYS A 53 -11.45 9.13 -1.09
N LEU A 54 -10.48 8.34 -0.64
CA LEU A 54 -10.69 7.38 0.46
C LEU A 54 -11.05 8.09 1.77
N TYR A 55 -10.40 9.22 2.06
CA TYR A 55 -10.69 10.05 3.23
C TYR A 55 -12.17 10.50 3.30
N THR A 56 -12.76 10.82 2.15
CA THR A 56 -14.18 11.20 2.03
C THR A 56 -15.10 10.03 1.70
N CYS A 57 -14.55 8.82 1.59
CA CYS A 57 -15.24 7.62 1.10
C CYS A 57 -16.02 7.87 -0.20
N THR A 58 -15.38 8.55 -1.16
CA THR A 58 -15.96 8.86 -2.47
C THR A 58 -15.52 7.82 -3.51
N PRO A 59 -16.44 7.29 -4.33
CA PRO A 59 -16.09 6.31 -5.34
C PRO A 59 -14.96 6.79 -6.26
N SER A 60 -13.92 5.97 -6.41
CA SER A 60 -12.73 6.25 -7.21
C SER A 60 -11.88 4.98 -7.34
N LYS A 61 -10.90 4.97 -8.23
CA LYS A 61 -9.91 3.90 -8.34
C LYS A 61 -8.58 4.44 -8.84
N THR A 62 -7.48 3.77 -8.49
CA THR A 62 -6.21 3.97 -9.19
C THR A 62 -6.27 3.32 -10.58
N ASP A 63 -5.47 3.83 -11.52
CA ASP A 63 -5.46 3.34 -12.91
C ASP A 63 -5.12 1.85 -13.03
N ASP A 64 -4.25 1.37 -12.14
CA ASP A 64 -3.84 -0.02 -12.04
C ASP A 64 -4.79 -0.90 -11.21
N GLY A 65 -5.85 -0.32 -10.63
CA GLY A 65 -6.80 -1.03 -9.80
C GLY A 65 -6.27 -1.48 -8.43
N SER A 66 -5.07 -1.04 -8.03
CA SER A 66 -4.49 -1.35 -6.72
C SER A 66 -5.37 -0.87 -5.56
N LEU A 67 -6.03 0.29 -5.71
CA LEU A 67 -7.04 0.81 -4.79
C LEU A 67 -8.34 1.05 -5.55
N ILE A 68 -9.44 0.48 -5.06
CA ILE A 68 -10.80 0.66 -5.57
C ILE A 68 -11.69 1.08 -4.40
N ILE A 69 -12.34 2.23 -4.50
CA ILE A 69 -13.27 2.74 -3.49
C ILE A 69 -14.68 2.60 -4.05
N TYR A 70 -15.50 1.77 -3.42
CA TYR A 70 -16.88 1.56 -3.82
C TYR A 70 -17.82 2.62 -3.24
N GLY A 71 -17.39 3.31 -2.19
CA GLY A 71 -18.16 4.34 -1.48
C GLY A 71 -18.79 3.80 -0.20
N ARG A 72 -19.84 4.47 0.27
CA ARG A 72 -20.53 4.06 1.50
C ARG A 72 -21.48 2.88 1.23
N SER A 73 -21.33 1.83 2.02
CA SER A 73 -22.28 0.72 2.12
C SER A 73 -23.59 1.15 2.78
N GLN A 74 -24.60 0.27 2.75
CA GLN A 74 -25.89 0.48 3.39
C GLN A 74 -25.74 0.72 4.91
N ASP A 75 -24.77 0.07 5.55
CA ASP A 75 -24.45 0.21 6.97
C ASP A 75 -23.60 1.45 7.29
N LYS A 76 -23.49 2.39 6.33
CA LYS A 76 -22.71 3.64 6.42
C LYS A 76 -21.20 3.43 6.64
N GLN A 77 -20.71 2.20 6.51
CA GLN A 77 -19.29 1.89 6.48
C GLN A 77 -18.71 2.17 5.09
N CYS A 78 -17.46 2.60 5.03
CA CYS A 78 -16.74 2.78 3.79
C CYS A 78 -16.27 1.44 3.24
N HIS A 79 -16.68 1.13 2.02
CA HIS A 79 -16.28 -0.08 1.31
C HIS A 79 -15.20 0.26 0.27
N PHE A 80 -14.05 -0.40 0.39
CA PHE A 80 -12.94 -0.27 -0.56
C PHE A 80 -12.14 -1.56 -0.62
N LYS A 81 -11.53 -1.82 -1.78
CA LYS A 81 -10.53 -2.86 -1.98
C LYS A 81 -9.15 -2.21 -2.11
N TYR A 82 -8.18 -2.67 -1.31
CA TYR A 82 -6.78 -2.30 -1.47
C TYR A 82 -5.94 -3.56 -1.57
N SER A 83 -5.28 -3.74 -2.72
CA SER A 83 -4.53 -4.95 -3.02
C SER A 83 -5.44 -6.21 -2.90
N LYS A 84 -5.08 -7.18 -2.07
CA LYS A 84 -5.90 -8.39 -1.80
C LYS A 84 -6.97 -8.21 -0.72
N PHE A 85 -7.08 -7.04 -0.11
CA PHE A 85 -7.96 -6.81 1.03
C PHE A 85 -9.24 -6.10 0.59
N ASP A 86 -10.37 -6.71 0.88
CA ASP A 86 -11.70 -6.13 0.72
C ASP A 86 -12.20 -5.68 2.11
N CYS A 87 -12.40 -4.38 2.27
CA CYS A 87 -12.52 -3.72 3.55
C CYS A 87 -13.83 -2.93 3.70
N HIS A 88 -14.42 -3.05 4.88
CA HIS A 88 -15.61 -2.33 5.31
C HIS A 88 -15.33 -1.63 6.65
N LEU A 89 -15.03 -0.33 6.59
CA LEU A 89 -14.55 0.42 7.75
C LEU A 89 -15.53 1.51 8.21
N PRO A 90 -15.70 1.72 9.52
CA PRO A 90 -16.32 2.92 10.05
C PRO A 90 -15.64 4.21 9.55
N SER A 91 -16.42 5.28 9.39
CA SER A 91 -15.93 6.55 8.81
C SER A 91 -14.78 7.21 9.60
N ASN A 92 -14.67 6.99 10.91
CA ASN A 92 -13.54 7.49 11.71
C ASN A 92 -12.26 6.71 11.41
N ILE A 93 -12.34 5.39 11.29
CA ILE A 93 -11.20 4.51 11.01
C ILE A 93 -10.67 4.75 9.60
N VAL A 94 -11.56 4.82 8.59
CA VAL A 94 -11.14 5.08 7.20
C VAL A 94 -10.46 6.45 7.05
N LYS A 95 -10.87 7.46 7.82
CA LYS A 95 -10.21 8.77 7.82
C LYS A 95 -8.81 8.71 8.40
N GLN A 96 -8.62 8.00 9.51
CA GLN A 96 -7.29 7.82 10.11
C GLN A 96 -6.36 7.07 9.16
N TYR A 97 -6.85 5.98 8.57
CA TYR A 97 -6.12 5.19 7.59
C TYR A 97 -5.76 5.99 6.34
N ALA A 98 -6.73 6.69 5.74
CA ALA A 98 -6.50 7.53 4.57
C ALA A 98 -5.51 8.67 4.85
N SER A 99 -5.62 9.34 6.02
CA SER A 99 -4.67 10.38 6.42
C SER A 99 -3.25 9.86 6.54
N ALA A 100 -3.07 8.69 7.17
CA ALA A 100 -1.75 8.07 7.32
C ALA A 100 -1.14 7.72 5.95
N GLY A 101 -1.94 7.16 5.03
CA GLY A 101 -1.46 6.87 3.68
C GLY A 101 -1.18 8.11 2.84
N ILE A 102 -1.97 9.18 2.96
CA ILE A 102 -1.66 10.47 2.30
C ILE A 102 -0.32 11.02 2.80
N LYS A 103 -0.07 10.97 4.11
CA LYS A 103 1.21 11.40 4.70
C LYS A 103 2.38 10.56 4.15
N ASN A 104 2.23 9.23 4.11
CA ASN A 104 3.24 8.33 3.56
C ASN A 104 3.51 8.64 2.07
N LEU A 105 2.47 8.82 1.25
CA LEU A 105 2.61 9.20 -0.15
C LEU A 105 3.31 10.56 -0.32
N ASP A 106 3.05 11.52 0.57
CA ASP A 106 3.72 12.81 0.56
C ASP A 106 5.21 12.68 0.89
N GLU A 107 5.58 11.87 1.89
CA GLU A 107 6.98 11.56 2.19
C GLU A 107 7.68 10.91 1.00
N ILE A 108 7.09 9.86 0.41
CA ILE A 108 7.63 9.17 -0.77
C ILE A 108 7.78 10.13 -1.97
N SER A 109 6.78 10.99 -2.21
CA SER A 109 6.79 11.95 -3.31
C SER A 109 7.92 12.99 -3.21
N ASN A 110 8.43 13.22 -1.99
CA ASN A 110 9.52 14.13 -1.67
C ASN A 110 10.87 13.40 -1.50
N GLY A 111 10.93 12.12 -1.84
CA GLY A 111 12.15 11.33 -1.76
C GLY A 111 12.48 10.80 -0.37
N ASN A 112 11.54 10.87 0.59
CA ASN A 112 11.71 10.32 1.93
C ASN A 112 11.08 8.93 2.00
N PHE A 113 11.90 7.91 2.21
CA PHE A 113 11.50 6.51 2.25
C PHE A 113 11.76 5.94 3.64
N ALA A 114 10.76 6.00 4.52
CA ALA A 114 10.85 5.42 5.84
C ALA A 114 10.63 3.89 5.79
N ALA A 115 11.40 3.14 6.59
CA ALA A 115 11.22 1.69 6.71
C ALA A 115 9.89 1.31 7.43
N ASN A 116 9.39 2.22 8.27
CA ASN A 116 8.13 2.08 9.00
C ASN A 116 7.30 3.35 8.80
N THR A 117 6.01 3.19 8.53
CA THR A 117 5.08 4.29 8.28
C THR A 117 3.85 4.12 9.17
N GLU A 118 3.20 5.23 9.54
CA GLU A 118 1.94 5.18 10.28
C GLU A 118 0.87 4.40 9.52
N GLU A 119 0.93 4.40 8.19
CA GLU A 119 0.02 3.63 7.34
C GLU A 119 0.23 2.12 7.51
N ASN A 120 1.47 1.63 7.60
CA ASN A 120 1.75 0.22 7.91
C ASN A 120 1.15 -0.19 9.26
N ASP A 121 1.23 0.67 10.29
CA ASP A 121 0.63 0.39 11.60
C ASP A 121 -0.90 0.32 11.55
N PHE A 122 -1.54 1.17 10.74
CA PHE A 122 -2.98 1.13 10.52
C PHE A 122 -3.40 -0.10 9.71
N MET A 123 -2.62 -0.47 8.70
CA MET A 123 -2.82 -1.70 7.92
C MET A 123 -2.77 -2.93 8.81
N ASP A 124 -1.77 -3.04 9.68
CA ASP A 124 -1.68 -4.16 10.61
C ASP A 124 -2.87 -4.21 11.55
N LYS A 125 -3.32 -3.06 12.09
CA LYS A 125 -4.52 -3.01 12.95
C LYS A 125 -5.79 -3.43 12.20
N ILE A 126 -5.97 -2.95 10.98
CA ILE A 126 -7.16 -3.16 10.17
C ILE A 126 -7.21 -4.61 9.64
N HIS A 127 -6.09 -5.13 9.14
CA HIS A 127 -6.00 -6.50 8.60
C HIS A 127 -6.08 -7.58 9.68
N ASN A 128 -5.57 -7.31 10.88
CA ASN A 128 -5.70 -8.24 12.01
C ASN A 128 -7.05 -8.13 12.73
N THR A 129 -7.97 -7.29 12.23
CA THR A 129 -9.35 -7.22 12.72
C THR A 129 -10.28 -7.85 11.66
N PRO A 130 -10.74 -9.10 11.84
CA PRO A 130 -11.51 -9.83 10.82
C PRO A 130 -12.82 -9.15 10.42
N GLU A 131 -13.37 -8.30 11.29
CA GLU A 131 -14.58 -7.51 11.05
C GLU A 131 -14.38 -6.39 10.03
N TYR A 132 -13.13 -5.99 9.79
CA TYR A 132 -12.79 -4.80 9.02
C TYR A 132 -12.32 -5.11 7.61
N CYS A 133 -11.53 -6.16 7.42
CA CYS A 133 -11.07 -6.57 6.10
C CYS A 133 -11.04 -8.09 5.95
N THR A 134 -11.34 -8.54 4.73
CA THR A 134 -11.23 -9.94 4.32
C THR A 134 -10.28 -10.06 3.13
N ILE A 135 -9.60 -11.19 2.99
CA ILE A 135 -8.74 -11.45 1.84
C ILE A 135 -9.62 -11.97 0.68
N LYS A 136 -9.60 -11.29 -0.48
CA LYS A 136 -10.38 -11.64 -1.68
C LYS A 136 -9.64 -11.44 -2.99
#